data_AF-A0A8T1RHU6-F1
#
_entry.id   AF-A0A8T1RHU6-F1
#
_cell.length_a   1.000
_cell.length_b   1.000
_cell.length_c   1.000
_cell.angle_alpha   90.00
_cell.angle_beta   90.00
_cell.angle_gamma   90.00
#
_symmetry.space_group_name_H-M   'P 1'
#
loop_
_entity.id
_entity.type
_entity.pdbx_description
1 polymer ?
#
loop_
_entity_poly.entity_id
_entity_poly.type
_entity_poly.pdbx_seq_one_letter_code
_entity_poly.pdbx_strand_id
1 'polypeptide(L)'
;MATATCDKGFSCSYMLLKPEEVRFLDLIHILFSSDIGKRDFVDSAGHDSTEESFRRRWLIFISIVAQKFLQFVAKPLGFVGSLIETWLNLVSSNRSLGRLFLNLCRGSVQKPDKSSANFLSFIGNLDKRVELDGSIKCGDGKYHAALSMMASKASYENRSYLEATIKDQWKMEFVDSYDFWNDYQEKATTQAFVLRDKNEGQDTIVVAFRGTEPFDSDAWCSDFDISWYELHGVGRIHGGFMKSLGLQKNVGWPKELVKQDDSRPKLLAYYAIRDMLKELLKQNDRARYILTGHSMGGSLAILFPTILLMHEEKLLLERLDGVYTYGQPRVGDENFGKFMEKHLEEYNIRYFRFVYSNDLVPRLPYDDKTLMFKHFGTCLYYNTAYEGKIVSEEPNKNYFSPLGAIPMMLTAFRELFRSFTIKYTRGPEYRESSLLKIFRVIGLIIPGIPAHCPQDYVNATRLGSSDLFLPRPKDPENQK
;
A
#
# COMPACT_ATOMS: atom_id res chain seq x y z
N MET A 1 -14.39 28.66 14.32
CA MET A 1 -12.93 28.71 14.13
C MET A 1 -12.69 28.89 12.65
N ALA A 2 -12.03 29.97 12.24
CA ALA A 2 -11.67 30.18 10.85
C ALA A 2 -10.73 29.04 10.42
N THR A 3 -11.09 28.31 9.38
CA THR A 3 -10.22 27.33 8.73
C THR A 3 -8.95 28.06 8.29
N ALA A 4 -7.83 27.79 8.96
CA ALA A 4 -6.54 28.33 8.56
C ALA A 4 -6.29 27.92 7.11
N THR A 5 -6.28 28.90 6.21
CA THR A 5 -6.05 28.70 4.78
C THR A 5 -4.70 28.04 4.58
N CYS A 6 -4.68 26.89 3.90
CA CYS A 6 -3.44 26.16 3.62
C CYS A 6 -2.61 26.93 2.58
N ASP A 7 -1.46 27.47 2.97
CA ASP A 7 -0.44 27.98 2.04
C ASP A 7 0.16 26.79 1.27
N LYS A 8 0.28 26.93 -0.05
CA LYS A 8 0.75 25.86 -0.95
C LYS A 8 1.95 26.30 -1.77
N GLY A 9 2.64 27.36 -1.32
CA GLY A 9 3.84 27.91 -1.95
C GLY A 9 5.01 26.91 -2.08
N PHE A 10 4.95 25.74 -1.43
CA PHE A 10 5.92 24.66 -1.61
C PHE A 10 5.75 23.88 -2.93
N SER A 11 4.62 24.02 -3.62
CA SER A 11 4.33 23.31 -4.87
C SER A 11 4.33 24.27 -6.06
N CYS A 12 4.87 23.82 -7.20
CA CYS A 12 4.87 24.62 -8.44
C CYS A 12 3.46 24.79 -9.01
N SER A 13 2.66 23.74 -8.88
CA SER A 13 1.27 23.66 -9.29
C SER A 13 0.59 22.56 -8.49
N TYR A 14 -0.74 22.57 -8.42
CA TYR A 14 -1.50 21.54 -7.74
C TYR A 14 -2.93 21.50 -8.28
N MET A 15 -3.58 20.35 -8.09
CA MET A 15 -5.02 20.17 -8.24
C MET A 15 -5.50 19.30 -7.10
N LEU A 16 -6.36 19.85 -6.24
CA LEU A 16 -6.94 19.14 -5.11
C LEU A 16 -8.46 19.08 -5.28
N LEU A 17 -9.01 17.88 -5.16
CA LEU A 17 -10.45 17.65 -5.13
C LEU A 17 -10.93 17.63 -3.68
N LYS A 18 -12.06 18.30 -3.41
CA LYS A 18 -12.73 18.33 -2.11
C LYS A 18 -14.12 17.71 -2.24
N PRO A 19 -14.25 16.37 -2.17
CA PRO A 19 -15.53 15.69 -2.34
C PRO A 19 -16.64 16.15 -1.39
N GLU A 20 -16.25 16.66 -0.21
CA GLU A 20 -17.17 17.20 0.80
C GLU A 20 -17.94 18.43 0.31
N GLU A 21 -17.31 19.26 -0.54
CA GLU A 21 -17.88 20.51 -1.04
C GLU A 21 -18.72 20.31 -2.32
N VAL A 22 -18.65 19.13 -2.94
CA VAL A 22 -19.37 18.80 -4.18
C VAL A 22 -20.89 18.68 -3.93
N ARG A 23 -21.69 19.43 -4.71
CA ARG A 23 -23.16 19.33 -4.73
C ARG A 23 -23.65 18.43 -5.88
N PHE A 24 -24.92 18.04 -5.84
CA PHE A 24 -25.51 17.20 -6.90
C PHE A 24 -25.43 17.84 -8.30
N LEU A 25 -25.68 19.16 -8.39
CA LEU A 25 -25.56 19.88 -9.67
C LEU A 25 -24.12 19.94 -10.19
N ASP A 26 -23.12 19.92 -9.30
CA ASP A 26 -21.72 19.88 -9.70
C ASP A 26 -21.37 18.55 -10.38
N LEU A 27 -21.95 17.43 -9.92
CA LEU A 27 -21.77 16.12 -10.56
C LEU A 27 -22.28 16.11 -12.01
N ILE A 28 -23.45 16.72 -12.26
CA ILE A 28 -23.97 16.90 -13.62
C ILE A 28 -23.05 17.82 -14.41
N HIS A 29 -22.61 18.93 -13.81
CA HIS A 29 -21.78 19.91 -14.48
C HIS A 29 -20.44 19.36 -14.96
N ILE A 30 -19.76 18.51 -14.16
CA ILE A 30 -18.51 17.84 -14.55
C ILE A 30 -18.70 17.10 -15.90
N LEU A 31 -19.85 16.47 -16.13
CA LEU A 31 -20.11 15.71 -17.34
C LEU A 31 -20.36 16.61 -18.58
N PHE A 32 -20.89 17.82 -18.40
CA PHE A 32 -21.36 18.66 -19.51
C PHE A 32 -20.58 19.96 -19.72
N SER A 33 -19.69 20.35 -18.82
CA SER A 33 -18.91 21.59 -18.90
C SER A 33 -17.40 21.34 -18.73
N SER A 34 -16.59 22.08 -19.49
CA SER A 34 -15.14 22.11 -19.35
C SER A 34 -14.65 23.04 -18.23
N ASP A 35 -15.48 23.96 -17.73
CA ASP A 35 -15.10 24.93 -16.69
C ASP A 35 -15.23 24.31 -15.29
N ILE A 36 -14.28 23.44 -14.96
CA ILE A 36 -14.29 22.69 -13.70
C ILE A 36 -13.51 23.39 -12.59
N GLY A 37 -12.36 24.01 -12.85
CA GLY A 37 -11.54 24.52 -11.74
C GLY A 37 -11.94 25.89 -11.20
N LYS A 38 -13.04 26.49 -11.67
CA LYS A 38 -13.72 27.60 -10.99
C LYS A 38 -14.73 27.15 -9.93
N ARG A 39 -14.86 25.84 -9.70
CA ARG A 39 -15.83 25.26 -8.77
C ARG A 39 -15.22 25.13 -7.38
N ASP A 40 -16.03 25.35 -6.35
CA ASP A 40 -15.61 25.28 -4.94
C ASP A 40 -14.87 23.98 -4.60
N PHE A 41 -15.33 22.84 -5.15
CA PHE A 41 -14.74 21.53 -4.90
C PHE A 41 -13.39 21.28 -5.58
N VAL A 42 -12.90 22.19 -6.43
CA VAL A 42 -11.60 22.08 -7.10
C VAL A 42 -10.73 23.24 -6.67
N ASP A 43 -9.64 22.90 -6.01
CA ASP A 43 -8.67 23.87 -5.54
C ASP A 43 -7.38 23.67 -6.36
N SER A 44 -7.05 24.66 -7.20
CA SER A 44 -5.92 24.59 -8.13
C SER A 44 -5.10 25.89 -8.16
N ALA A 45 -3.85 25.81 -8.62
CA ALA A 45 -2.90 26.93 -8.63
C ALA A 45 -3.16 27.99 -9.72
N GLY A 46 -4.20 27.86 -10.55
CA GLY A 46 -4.50 28.80 -11.64
C GLY A 46 -6.01 29.03 -11.85
N HIS A 47 -6.40 30.29 -12.10
CA HIS A 47 -7.80 30.70 -12.29
C HIS A 47 -8.42 30.33 -13.66
N ASP A 48 -7.64 29.77 -14.59
CA ASP A 48 -8.04 29.40 -15.97
C ASP A 48 -7.89 27.89 -16.25
N SER A 49 -8.36 27.06 -15.32
CA SER A 49 -8.33 25.60 -15.49
C SER A 49 -9.60 25.09 -16.18
N THR A 50 -9.70 25.32 -17.48
CA THR A 50 -10.65 24.58 -18.33
C THR A 50 -10.12 23.18 -18.59
N GLU A 51 -10.87 22.15 -18.20
CA GLU A 51 -10.57 20.76 -18.52
C GLU A 51 -11.37 20.34 -19.76
N GLU A 52 -10.80 20.59 -20.92
CA GLU A 52 -11.45 20.34 -22.22
C GLU A 52 -11.68 18.84 -22.49
N SER A 53 -10.87 17.96 -21.90
CA SER A 53 -10.97 16.53 -22.14
C SER A 53 -12.13 15.90 -21.39
N PHE A 54 -13.20 15.54 -22.11
CA PHE A 54 -14.35 14.80 -21.55
C PHE A 54 -13.92 13.55 -20.76
N ARG A 55 -12.89 12.83 -21.22
CA ARG A 55 -12.40 11.63 -20.54
C ARG A 55 -11.80 11.94 -19.18
N ARG A 56 -11.07 13.05 -19.04
CA ARG A 56 -10.53 13.49 -17.74
C ARG A 56 -11.65 13.95 -16.81
N ARG A 57 -12.62 14.68 -17.34
CA ARG A 57 -13.84 15.04 -16.60
C ARG A 57 -14.60 13.81 -16.10
N TRP A 58 -14.71 12.77 -16.94
CA TRP A 58 -15.29 11.49 -16.58
C TRP A 58 -14.52 10.78 -15.45
N LEU A 59 -13.18 10.83 -15.45
CA LEU A 59 -12.37 10.27 -14.36
C LEU A 59 -12.53 11.07 -13.05
N ILE A 60 -12.56 12.41 -13.13
CA ILE A 60 -12.87 13.28 -11.98
C ILE A 60 -14.26 12.93 -11.42
N PHE A 61 -15.25 12.77 -12.29
CA PHE A 61 -16.60 12.36 -11.92
C PHE A 61 -16.60 11.01 -11.21
N ILE A 62 -15.99 9.97 -11.77
CA ILE A 62 -15.90 8.64 -11.15
C ILE A 62 -15.21 8.73 -9.79
N SER A 63 -14.07 9.42 -9.72
CA SER A 63 -13.32 9.62 -8.47
C SER A 63 -14.19 10.24 -7.39
N ILE A 64 -14.89 11.34 -7.69
CA ILE A 64 -15.76 12.04 -6.74
C ILE A 64 -16.96 11.17 -6.34
N VAL A 65 -17.61 10.49 -7.28
CA VAL A 65 -18.74 9.61 -6.99
C VAL A 65 -18.32 8.44 -6.10
N ALA A 66 -17.18 7.81 -6.41
CA ALA A 66 -16.61 6.74 -5.60
C ALA A 66 -16.28 7.24 -4.18
N GLN A 67 -15.60 8.38 -4.05
CA GLN A 67 -15.28 8.98 -2.76
C GLN A 67 -16.55 9.31 -1.95
N LYS A 68 -17.56 9.95 -2.56
CA LYS A 68 -18.84 10.22 -1.87
C LYS A 68 -19.55 8.94 -1.43
N PHE A 69 -19.55 7.90 -2.26
CA PHE A 69 -20.13 6.61 -1.90
C PHE A 69 -19.37 5.98 -0.72
N LEU A 70 -18.04 5.95 -0.78
CA LEU A 70 -17.18 5.42 0.27
C LEU A 70 -17.35 6.17 1.60
N GLN A 71 -17.43 7.50 1.58
CA GLN A 71 -17.73 8.34 2.74
C GLN A 71 -19.13 8.06 3.30
N PHE A 72 -20.13 7.88 2.43
CA PHE A 72 -21.51 7.56 2.84
C PHE A 72 -21.58 6.21 3.56
N VAL A 73 -20.83 5.21 3.09
CA VAL A 73 -20.82 3.87 3.70
C VAL A 73 -19.77 3.68 4.79
N ALA A 74 -18.96 4.68 5.13
CA ALA A 74 -17.82 4.54 6.06
C ALA A 74 -18.20 4.01 7.44
N LYS A 75 -19.14 4.68 8.12
CA LYS A 75 -19.63 4.23 9.43
C LYS A 75 -20.27 2.83 9.40
N PRO A 76 -21.24 2.54 8.50
CA PRO A 76 -21.84 1.20 8.47
C PRO A 76 -20.85 0.11 8.07
N LEU A 77 -19.96 0.37 7.10
CA LEU A 77 -18.95 -0.59 6.67
C LEU A 77 -17.93 -0.88 7.79
N GLY A 78 -17.44 0.15 8.48
CA GLY A 78 -16.55 -0.01 9.62
C GLY A 78 -17.19 -0.79 10.77
N PHE A 79 -18.49 -0.56 11.04
CA PHE A 79 -19.24 -1.35 12.01
C PHE A 79 -19.34 -2.83 11.61
N VAL A 80 -19.70 -3.10 10.35
CA VAL A 80 -19.74 -4.48 9.81
C VAL A 80 -18.37 -5.15 9.90
N GLY A 81 -17.30 -4.43 9.54
CA GLY A 81 -15.92 -4.90 9.67
C GLY A 81 -15.58 -5.30 11.10
N SER A 82 -15.84 -4.42 12.08
CA SER A 82 -15.60 -4.72 13.50
C SER A 82 -16.43 -5.91 13.98
N LEU A 83 -17.67 -6.09 13.50
CA LEU A 83 -18.48 -7.26 13.84
C LEU A 83 -17.89 -8.55 13.28
N ILE A 84 -17.48 -8.54 12.00
CA ILE A 84 -16.86 -9.69 11.34
C ILE A 84 -15.56 -10.06 12.06
N GLU A 85 -14.68 -9.11 12.34
CA GLU A 85 -13.42 -9.37 13.05
C GLU A 85 -13.64 -9.87 14.47
N THR A 86 -14.56 -9.26 15.21
CA THR A 86 -14.89 -9.71 16.57
C THR A 86 -15.44 -11.14 16.55
N TRP A 87 -16.30 -11.46 15.58
CA TRP A 87 -16.84 -12.81 15.38
C TRP A 87 -15.74 -13.82 15.05
N LEU A 88 -14.88 -13.51 14.06
CA LEU A 88 -13.78 -14.39 13.66
C LEU A 88 -12.82 -14.68 14.83
N ASN A 89 -12.46 -13.65 15.60
CA ASN A 89 -11.60 -13.80 16.77
C ASN A 89 -12.28 -14.48 17.95
N LEU A 90 -13.58 -14.30 18.15
CA LEU A 90 -14.36 -15.04 19.16
C LEU A 90 -14.38 -16.53 18.85
N VAL A 91 -14.58 -16.90 17.59
CA VAL A 91 -14.54 -18.30 17.14
C VAL A 91 -13.14 -18.87 17.33
N SER A 92 -12.11 -18.09 16.96
CA SER A 92 -10.69 -18.48 17.11
C SER A 92 -10.31 -18.71 18.57
N SER A 93 -10.68 -17.77 19.46
CA SER A 93 -10.42 -17.85 20.91
C SER A 93 -11.08 -19.05 21.56
N ASN A 94 -12.20 -19.52 21.02
CA ASN A 94 -12.89 -20.72 21.50
C ASN A 94 -12.53 -21.99 20.69
N ARG A 95 -11.45 -21.93 19.91
CA ARG A 95 -10.86 -22.98 19.04
C ARG A 95 -11.71 -23.40 17.84
N SER A 96 -13.03 -23.46 17.96
CA SER A 96 -13.94 -23.78 16.85
C SER A 96 -15.37 -23.31 17.13
N LEU A 97 -16.20 -23.24 16.08
CA LEU A 97 -17.64 -22.90 16.20
C LEU A 97 -18.38 -23.84 17.15
N GLY A 98 -18.13 -25.16 17.05
CA GLY A 98 -18.78 -26.14 17.93
C GLY A 98 -18.37 -25.99 19.40
N ARG A 99 -17.09 -25.71 19.67
CA ARG A 99 -16.61 -25.44 21.03
C ARG A 99 -17.09 -24.10 21.56
N LEU A 100 -17.25 -23.09 20.72
CA LEU A 100 -17.86 -21.82 21.10
C LEU A 100 -19.30 -22.04 21.60
N PHE A 101 -20.12 -22.83 20.88
CA PHE A 101 -21.47 -23.16 21.33
C PHE A 101 -21.47 -23.92 22.67
N LEU A 102 -20.58 -24.91 22.83
CA LEU A 102 -20.43 -25.64 24.08
C LEU A 102 -20.01 -24.73 25.25
N ASN A 103 -19.06 -23.81 25.02
CA ASN A 103 -18.63 -22.83 26.01
C ASN A 103 -19.73 -21.83 26.35
N LEU A 104 -20.59 -21.48 25.37
CA LEU A 104 -21.77 -20.66 25.59
C LEU A 104 -22.75 -21.35 26.54
N CYS A 105 -23.05 -22.64 26.31
CA CYS A 105 -23.89 -23.43 27.22
C CYS A 105 -23.28 -23.59 28.62
N ARG A 106 -21.95 -23.58 28.74
CA ARG A 106 -21.20 -23.72 30.01
C ARG A 106 -20.94 -22.40 30.72
N GLY A 107 -21.29 -21.25 30.13
CA GLY A 107 -20.96 -19.93 30.66
C GLY A 107 -19.45 -19.61 30.68
N SER A 108 -18.64 -20.32 29.88
CA SER A 108 -17.17 -20.24 29.89
C SER A 108 -16.61 -19.70 28.57
N VAL A 109 -17.34 -18.81 27.90
CA VAL A 109 -16.92 -18.21 26.61
C VAL A 109 -15.69 -17.35 26.82
N GLN A 110 -14.61 -17.67 26.09
CA GLN A 110 -13.43 -16.82 26.07
C GLN A 110 -13.67 -15.63 25.15
N LYS A 111 -13.61 -14.42 25.70
CA LYS A 111 -13.75 -13.19 24.92
C LYS A 111 -12.42 -12.86 24.25
N PRO A 112 -12.41 -12.49 22.97
CA PRO A 112 -11.18 -12.07 22.29
C PRO A 112 -10.68 -10.75 22.86
N ASP A 113 -9.38 -10.66 23.11
CA ASP A 113 -8.70 -9.43 23.51
C ASP A 113 -7.99 -8.81 22.31
N LYS A 114 -8.47 -7.64 21.87
CA LYS A 114 -7.94 -6.90 20.71
C LYS A 114 -6.47 -6.52 20.84
N SER A 115 -5.95 -6.41 22.06
CA SER A 115 -4.55 -6.09 22.33
C SER A 115 -3.63 -7.31 22.38
N SER A 116 -4.19 -8.52 22.31
CA SER A 116 -3.42 -9.75 22.43
C SER A 116 -2.78 -10.19 21.11
N ALA A 117 -1.69 -10.94 21.22
CA ALA A 117 -1.02 -11.56 20.07
C ALA A 117 -1.88 -12.61 19.34
N ASN A 118 -3.01 -13.05 19.93
CA ASN A 118 -3.91 -14.02 19.31
C ASN A 118 -5.05 -13.36 18.53
N PHE A 119 -5.19 -12.04 18.63
CA PHE A 119 -6.20 -11.30 17.88
C PHE A 119 -5.66 -10.95 16.50
N LEU A 120 -6.37 -11.40 15.47
CA LEU A 120 -6.02 -11.18 14.08
C LEU A 120 -6.97 -10.17 13.44
N SER A 121 -6.42 -9.29 12.60
CA SER A 121 -7.19 -8.46 11.67
C SER A 121 -7.97 -9.32 10.69
N PHE A 122 -8.85 -8.70 9.88
CA PHE A 122 -9.47 -9.39 8.77
C PHE A 122 -8.43 -9.99 7.79
N ILE A 123 -7.33 -9.27 7.54
CA ILE A 123 -6.23 -9.73 6.67
C ILE A 123 -5.55 -10.97 7.27
N GLY A 124 -5.23 -10.96 8.56
CA GLY A 124 -4.67 -12.12 9.26
C GLY A 124 -5.62 -13.32 9.28
N ASN A 125 -6.93 -13.09 9.28
CA ASN A 125 -7.92 -14.17 9.15
C ASN A 125 -8.05 -14.72 7.73
N LEU A 126 -7.72 -13.94 6.70
CA LEU A 126 -7.63 -14.44 5.31
C LEU A 126 -6.42 -15.37 5.14
N ASP A 127 -5.26 -14.99 5.68
CA ASP A 127 -4.01 -15.77 5.65
C ASP A 127 -3.38 -15.92 7.04
N LYS A 128 -3.61 -17.07 7.68
CA LYS A 128 -3.10 -17.35 9.03
C LYS A 128 -1.63 -17.78 9.09
N ARG A 129 -0.93 -17.88 7.97
CA ARG A 129 0.48 -18.32 7.96
C ARG A 129 1.36 -17.27 8.61
N VAL A 130 2.23 -17.69 9.51
CA VAL A 130 3.12 -16.77 10.23
C VAL A 130 4.57 -17.07 9.88
N GLU A 131 4.90 -18.34 9.62
CA GLU A 131 6.24 -18.83 9.40
C GLU A 131 6.83 -18.29 8.10
N LEU A 132 8.11 -17.90 8.14
CA LEU A 132 8.90 -17.67 6.94
C LEU A 132 9.11 -19.01 6.20
N ASP A 133 9.25 -18.95 4.88
CA ASP A 133 9.53 -20.15 4.10
C ASP A 133 10.95 -20.65 4.40
N GLY A 134 11.05 -21.79 5.08
CA GLY A 134 12.33 -22.34 5.50
C GLY A 134 13.27 -22.72 4.35
N SER A 135 12.77 -22.81 3.11
CA SER A 135 13.59 -23.05 1.93
C SER A 135 14.30 -21.80 1.41
N ILE A 136 13.84 -20.61 1.81
CA ILE A 136 14.40 -19.32 1.37
C ILE A 136 15.33 -18.81 2.46
N LYS A 137 16.64 -18.88 2.20
CA LYS A 137 17.68 -18.52 3.18
C LYS A 137 18.17 -17.10 2.99
N CYS A 138 18.72 -16.57 4.07
CA CYS A 138 19.47 -15.32 4.07
C CYS A 138 20.60 -15.41 3.01
N GLY A 139 20.68 -14.44 2.11
CA GLY A 139 21.59 -14.46 0.95
C GLY A 139 20.98 -14.95 -0.36
N ASP A 140 19.83 -15.63 -0.35
CA ASP A 140 19.10 -15.97 -1.58
C ASP A 140 18.61 -14.69 -2.28
N GLY A 141 18.67 -14.65 -3.62
CA GLY A 141 18.24 -13.48 -4.39
C GLY A 141 16.78 -13.05 -4.14
N LYS A 142 15.92 -13.99 -3.72
CA LYS A 142 14.51 -13.74 -3.38
C LYS A 142 14.25 -13.55 -1.88
N TYR A 143 15.27 -13.60 -1.03
CA TYR A 143 15.12 -13.51 0.43
C TYR A 143 14.42 -12.22 0.87
N HIS A 144 14.95 -11.07 0.45
CA HIS A 144 14.36 -9.78 0.80
C HIS A 144 12.94 -9.62 0.27
N ALA A 145 12.63 -10.16 -0.91
CA ALA A 145 11.26 -10.17 -1.45
C ALA A 145 10.31 -11.06 -0.63
N ALA A 146 10.75 -12.20 -0.13
CA ALA A 146 9.91 -13.06 0.71
C ALA A 146 9.71 -12.47 2.11
N LEU A 147 10.78 -11.97 2.74
CA LEU A 147 10.74 -11.34 4.05
C LEU A 147 9.87 -10.07 4.05
N SER A 148 10.08 -9.19 3.07
CA SER A 148 9.35 -7.94 2.96
C SER A 148 7.86 -8.13 2.66
N MET A 149 7.48 -9.17 1.91
CA MET A 149 6.07 -9.54 1.75
C MET A 149 5.46 -10.00 3.08
N MET A 150 6.14 -10.87 3.82
CA MET A 150 5.64 -11.33 5.12
C MET A 150 5.54 -10.16 6.11
N ALA A 151 6.50 -9.23 6.12
CA ALA A 151 6.43 -8.00 6.91
C ALA A 151 5.27 -7.10 6.47
N SER A 152 5.06 -6.90 5.17
CA SER A 152 3.94 -6.13 4.63
C SER A 152 2.59 -6.72 5.03
N LYS A 153 2.46 -8.06 5.07
CA LYS A 153 1.27 -8.72 5.60
C LYS A 153 1.10 -8.53 7.11
N ALA A 154 2.19 -8.71 7.87
CA ALA A 154 2.15 -8.56 9.33
C ALA A 154 1.80 -7.14 9.77
N SER A 155 2.11 -6.12 8.95
CA SER A 155 1.85 -4.71 9.26
C SER A 155 0.37 -4.39 9.57
N TYR A 156 -0.57 -5.24 9.14
CA TYR A 156 -2.00 -5.11 9.43
C TYR A 156 -2.37 -5.49 10.87
N GLU A 157 -1.49 -6.19 11.57
CA GLU A 157 -1.76 -6.77 12.88
C GLU A 157 -1.34 -5.84 14.03
N ASN A 158 -1.84 -6.12 15.23
CA ASN A 158 -1.55 -5.32 16.41
C ASN A 158 -0.10 -5.51 16.92
N ARG A 159 0.38 -4.58 17.75
CA ARG A 159 1.73 -4.60 18.33
C ARG A 159 2.11 -5.94 18.97
N SER A 160 1.24 -6.52 19.80
CA SER A 160 1.55 -7.75 20.52
C SER A 160 1.72 -8.93 19.56
N TYR A 161 0.92 -8.98 18.49
CA TYR A 161 1.09 -9.96 17.42
C TYR A 161 2.44 -9.77 16.71
N LEU A 162 2.78 -8.52 16.36
CA LEU A 162 4.05 -8.19 15.70
C LEU A 162 5.24 -8.63 16.55
N GLU A 163 5.26 -8.23 17.83
CA GLU A 163 6.34 -8.56 18.75
C GLU A 163 6.52 -10.07 18.91
N ALA A 164 5.42 -10.80 19.14
CA ALA A 164 5.46 -12.27 19.27
C ALA A 164 5.90 -12.94 17.95
N THR A 165 5.39 -12.49 16.80
CA THR A 165 5.77 -13.05 15.49
C THR A 165 7.26 -12.85 15.21
N ILE A 166 7.76 -11.64 15.40
CA ILE A 166 9.13 -11.27 15.02
C ILE A 166 10.13 -11.92 15.97
N LYS A 167 9.89 -11.85 17.29
CA LYS A 167 10.78 -12.43 18.31
C LYS A 167 10.68 -13.94 18.38
N ASP A 168 9.46 -14.49 18.44
CA ASP A 168 9.26 -15.91 18.76
C ASP A 168 9.28 -16.80 17.51
N GLN A 169 8.74 -16.33 16.38
CA GLN A 169 8.67 -17.13 15.15
C GLN A 169 9.83 -16.84 14.20
N TRP A 170 10.12 -15.56 13.93
CA TRP A 170 11.15 -15.19 12.95
C TRP A 170 12.55 -15.10 13.55
N LYS A 171 12.66 -15.08 14.89
CA LYS A 171 13.92 -14.96 15.63
C LYS A 171 14.70 -13.69 15.26
N MET A 172 13.98 -12.61 15.02
CA MET A 172 14.52 -11.29 14.66
C MET A 172 14.27 -10.28 15.79
N GLU A 173 14.92 -9.13 15.71
CA GLU A 173 14.69 -8.02 16.64
C GLU A 173 13.46 -7.22 16.20
N PHE A 174 12.45 -7.14 17.07
CA PHE A 174 11.37 -6.16 16.92
C PHE A 174 11.83 -4.82 17.46
N VAL A 175 11.90 -3.81 16.60
CA VAL A 175 12.31 -2.46 16.99
C VAL A 175 11.11 -1.75 17.62
N ASP A 176 10.08 -1.47 16.82
CA ASP A 176 8.86 -0.84 17.31
C ASP A 176 7.73 -0.83 16.25
N SER A 177 6.53 -0.42 16.66
CA SER A 177 5.36 -0.17 15.80
C SER A 177 4.75 1.20 16.10
N TYR A 178 4.32 1.93 15.07
CA TYR A 178 3.95 3.33 15.19
C TYR A 178 2.62 3.65 14.52
N ASP A 179 1.87 4.54 15.16
CA ASP A 179 0.71 5.24 14.61
C ASP A 179 1.07 6.72 14.40
N PHE A 180 1.24 7.11 13.14
CA PHE A 180 1.69 8.43 12.73
C PHE A 180 0.54 9.37 12.43
N TRP A 181 0.75 10.64 12.79
CA TRP A 181 -0.19 11.72 12.63
C TRP A 181 -0.28 12.19 11.17
N ASN A 182 -1.50 12.49 10.71
CA ASN A 182 -1.78 13.14 9.43
C ASN A 182 -2.37 14.52 9.67
N ASP A 183 -1.64 15.58 9.32
CA ASP A 183 -2.07 16.96 9.58
C ASP A 183 -3.33 17.38 8.83
N TYR A 184 -3.64 16.75 7.69
CA TYR A 184 -4.81 17.07 6.88
C TYR A 184 -6.09 16.42 7.42
N GLN A 185 -5.97 15.26 8.07
CA GLN A 185 -7.10 14.54 8.67
C GLN A 185 -7.22 14.73 10.19
N GLU A 186 -6.21 15.32 10.83
CA GLU A 186 -6.17 15.60 12.27
C GLU A 186 -6.40 14.36 13.15
N LYS A 187 -5.86 13.22 12.70
CA LYS A 187 -5.85 11.95 13.42
C LYS A 187 -4.65 11.10 12.98
N ALA A 188 -4.33 10.06 13.76
CA ALA A 188 -3.33 9.09 13.35
C ALA A 188 -3.93 8.11 12.34
N THR A 189 -3.43 8.14 11.09
CA THR A 189 -3.95 7.29 10.00
C THR A 189 -2.88 6.49 9.27
N THR A 190 -1.60 6.78 9.52
CA THR A 190 -0.51 6.07 8.86
C THR A 190 0.18 5.18 9.87
N GLN A 191 0.33 3.89 9.54
CA GLN A 191 0.91 2.93 10.45
C GLN A 191 2.10 2.26 9.78
N ALA A 192 3.15 2.02 10.55
CA ALA A 192 4.29 1.21 10.11
C ALA A 192 4.92 0.53 11.31
N PHE A 193 5.68 -0.53 11.04
CA PHE A 193 6.53 -1.13 12.05
C PHE A 193 7.92 -1.41 11.48
N VAL A 194 8.87 -1.58 12.40
CA VAL A 194 10.27 -1.77 12.08
C VAL A 194 10.76 -3.03 12.78
N LEU A 195 11.46 -3.88 12.02
CA LEU A 195 12.18 -5.04 12.52
C LEU A 195 13.62 -4.99 12.03
N ARG A 196 14.50 -5.77 12.67
CA ARG A 196 15.90 -5.91 12.29
C ARG A 196 16.28 -7.39 12.25
N ASP A 197 16.66 -7.84 11.07
CA ASP A 197 17.25 -9.16 10.85
C ASP A 197 18.77 -9.06 10.99
N LYS A 198 19.30 -9.62 12.09
CA LYS A 198 20.71 -9.54 12.45
C LYS A 198 21.29 -10.94 12.58
N ASN A 199 22.13 -11.31 11.61
CA ASN A 199 22.83 -12.59 11.54
C ASN A 199 24.34 -12.37 11.35
N GLU A 200 25.15 -13.42 11.47
CA GLU A 200 26.58 -13.34 11.15
C GLU A 200 26.78 -12.92 9.68
N GLY A 201 27.19 -11.68 9.46
CA GLY A 201 27.46 -11.11 8.13
C GLY A 201 26.31 -10.31 7.50
N GLN A 202 25.12 -10.26 8.12
CA GLN A 202 23.99 -9.46 7.63
C GLN A 202 23.29 -8.70 8.76
N ASP A 203 23.03 -7.43 8.52
CA ASP A 203 22.26 -6.56 9.41
C ASP A 203 21.30 -5.74 8.55
N THR A 204 20.06 -6.21 8.44
CA THR A 204 19.03 -5.60 7.59
C THR A 204 17.87 -5.12 8.45
N ILE A 205 17.63 -3.82 8.41
CA ILE A 205 16.44 -3.20 8.99
C ILE A 205 15.32 -3.23 7.94
N VAL A 206 14.11 -3.65 8.33
CA VAL A 206 12.94 -3.65 7.43
C VAL A 206 11.92 -2.68 7.99
N VAL A 207 11.56 -1.68 7.20
CA VAL A 207 10.44 -0.76 7.51
C VAL A 207 9.24 -1.18 6.68
N ALA A 208 8.17 -1.62 7.33
CA ALA A 208 6.96 -2.08 6.68
C ALA A 208 5.80 -1.13 6.95
N PHE A 209 5.35 -0.43 5.90
CA PHE A 209 4.18 0.43 5.94
C PHE A 209 2.91 -0.40 5.77
N ARG A 210 1.93 -0.13 6.63
CA ARG A 210 0.61 -0.75 6.55
C ARG A 210 -0.19 -0.15 5.40
N GLY A 211 -0.88 -1.01 4.67
CA GLY A 211 -1.87 -0.61 3.69
C GLY A 211 -3.25 -0.38 4.33
N THR A 212 -4.25 -0.28 3.49
CA THR A 212 -5.62 0.03 3.94
C THR A 212 -6.39 -1.22 4.35
N GLU A 213 -7.15 -1.16 5.45
CA GLU A 213 -8.04 -2.25 5.86
C GLU A 213 -9.26 -2.35 4.92
N PRO A 214 -9.77 -3.56 4.61
CA PRO A 214 -10.88 -3.71 3.66
C PRO A 214 -12.20 -3.04 4.06
N PHE A 215 -12.38 -2.75 5.35
CA PHE A 215 -13.58 -2.11 5.89
C PHE A 215 -13.37 -0.63 6.26
N ASP A 216 -12.20 -0.08 5.97
CA ASP A 216 -11.87 1.34 6.20
C ASP A 216 -12.07 2.13 4.90
N SER A 217 -13.33 2.38 4.51
CA SER A 217 -13.60 3.10 3.26
C SER A 217 -13.19 4.57 3.28
N ASP A 218 -12.98 5.17 4.46
CA ASP A 218 -12.38 6.51 4.57
C ASP A 218 -10.94 6.48 4.03
N ALA A 219 -10.16 5.47 4.39
CA ALA A 219 -8.81 5.31 3.86
C ALA A 219 -8.79 4.85 2.39
N TRP A 220 -9.83 4.16 1.90
CA TRP A 220 -9.95 3.87 0.45
C TRP A 220 -10.18 5.13 -0.38
N CYS A 221 -10.73 6.21 0.21
CA CYS A 221 -10.93 7.46 -0.51
C CYS A 221 -9.61 8.01 -1.07
N SER A 222 -8.47 7.79 -0.39
CA SER A 222 -7.17 8.22 -0.92
C SER A 222 -6.70 7.44 -2.14
N ASP A 223 -7.16 6.21 -2.35
CA ASP A 223 -6.80 5.42 -3.54
C ASP A 223 -7.61 5.83 -4.78
N PHE A 224 -8.80 6.39 -4.56
CA PHE A 224 -9.66 6.95 -5.60
C PHE A 224 -9.46 8.45 -5.78
N ASP A 225 -8.79 9.13 -4.85
CA ASP A 225 -8.37 10.51 -5.00
C ASP A 225 -7.44 10.61 -6.21
N ILE A 226 -7.59 11.67 -7.00
CA ILE A 226 -6.69 11.95 -8.13
C ILE A 226 -6.02 13.32 -7.94
N SER A 227 -6.11 13.85 -6.73
CA SER A 227 -5.43 15.06 -6.31
C SER A 227 -3.91 14.88 -6.38
N TRP A 228 -3.22 15.93 -6.78
CA TRP A 228 -1.77 15.92 -6.90
C TRP A 228 -1.14 17.27 -6.52
N TYR A 229 0.12 17.19 -6.10
CA TYR A 229 1.02 18.34 -5.98
C TYR A 229 2.18 18.14 -6.95
N GLU A 230 2.58 19.20 -7.65
CA GLU A 230 3.76 19.23 -8.51
C GLU A 230 4.95 19.79 -7.72
N LEU A 231 5.97 18.96 -7.55
CA LEU A 231 7.21 19.32 -6.86
C LEU A 231 8.28 19.69 -7.87
N HIS A 232 8.96 20.82 -7.63
CA HIS A 232 9.98 21.35 -8.53
C HIS A 232 11.07 20.34 -8.84
N GLY A 233 11.30 20.05 -10.12
CA GLY A 233 12.35 19.12 -10.57
C GLY A 233 12.08 17.65 -10.28
N VAL A 234 10.94 17.32 -9.67
CA VAL A 234 10.54 15.94 -9.35
C VAL A 234 9.36 15.51 -10.22
N GLY A 235 8.30 16.30 -10.30
CA GLY A 235 7.07 15.96 -11.04
C GLY A 235 5.83 15.95 -10.16
N ARG A 236 4.71 15.45 -10.69
CA ARG A 236 3.43 15.38 -9.99
C ARG A 236 3.35 14.11 -9.15
N ILE A 237 2.96 14.27 -7.89
CA ILE A 237 2.84 13.19 -6.92
C ILE A 237 1.44 13.23 -6.29
N HIS A 238 0.91 12.04 -6.02
CA HIS A 238 -0.41 11.85 -5.45
C HIS A 238 -0.53 12.50 -4.07
N GLY A 239 -1.48 13.42 -3.94
CA GLY A 239 -1.65 14.25 -2.74
C GLY A 239 -2.00 13.43 -1.50
N GLY A 240 -2.87 12.42 -1.63
CA GLY A 240 -3.20 11.49 -0.54
C GLY A 240 -1.97 10.82 0.09
N PHE A 241 -1.10 10.18 -0.72
CA PHE A 241 0.11 9.53 -0.22
C PHE A 241 1.10 10.50 0.40
N MET A 242 1.26 11.72 -0.15
CA MET A 242 2.10 12.76 0.47
C MET A 242 1.58 13.16 1.85
N LYS A 243 0.27 13.39 1.99
CA LYS A 243 -0.38 13.72 3.27
C LYS A 243 -0.18 12.62 4.30
N SER A 244 -0.39 11.36 3.90
CA SER A 244 -0.19 10.19 4.77
C SER A 244 1.27 10.02 5.22
N LEU A 245 2.24 10.23 4.32
CA LEU A 245 3.65 10.10 4.66
C LEU A 245 4.15 11.22 5.61
N GLY A 246 3.47 12.36 5.66
CA GLY A 246 3.81 13.44 6.60
C GLY A 246 4.02 14.82 5.95
N LEU A 247 3.40 15.08 4.80
CA LEU A 247 3.33 16.43 4.23
C LEU A 247 2.70 17.37 5.27
N GLN A 248 3.38 18.47 5.56
CA GLN A 248 2.90 19.47 6.52
C GLN A 248 2.07 20.54 5.81
N LYS A 249 0.98 20.97 6.45
CA LYS A 249 0.20 22.14 6.02
C LYS A 249 1.12 23.37 5.93
N ASN A 250 0.96 24.21 4.92
CA ASN A 250 1.68 25.48 4.70
C ASN A 250 3.14 25.35 4.28
N VAL A 251 3.93 24.53 4.98
CA VAL A 251 5.39 24.45 4.78
C VAL A 251 5.84 23.30 3.86
N GLY A 252 4.96 22.34 3.58
CA GLY A 252 5.27 21.23 2.68
C GLY A 252 6.24 20.22 3.29
N TRP A 253 7.46 20.14 2.73
CA TRP A 253 8.51 19.21 3.14
C TRP A 253 9.76 19.93 3.67
N PRO A 254 9.67 20.66 4.79
CA PRO A 254 10.86 21.28 5.38
C PRO A 254 11.89 20.21 5.74
N LYS A 255 13.19 20.53 5.62
CA LYS A 255 14.26 19.56 5.94
C LYS A 255 14.22 19.13 7.39
N GLU A 256 13.87 20.02 8.31
CA GLU A 256 13.66 19.67 9.72
C GLU A 256 12.21 19.95 10.11
N LEU A 257 11.70 19.19 11.07
CA LEU A 257 10.36 19.39 11.60
C LEU A 257 10.23 20.82 12.17
N VAL A 258 9.32 21.59 11.59
CA VAL A 258 8.94 22.88 12.15
C VAL A 258 8.09 22.61 13.38
N LYS A 259 8.55 23.02 14.55
CA LYS A 259 7.76 22.92 15.79
C LYS A 259 6.54 23.84 15.64
N GLN A 260 5.37 23.26 15.39
CA GLN A 260 4.11 23.96 15.60
C GLN A 260 3.75 23.94 17.08
N ASP A 261 3.07 24.99 17.53
CA ASP A 261 2.81 25.35 18.93
C ASP A 261 2.26 24.20 19.83
N ASP A 262 2.56 24.32 21.12
CA ASP A 262 2.52 23.32 22.20
C ASP A 262 1.19 22.56 22.44
N SER A 263 0.98 21.39 21.81
CA SER A 263 0.10 20.38 22.44
C SER A 263 0.44 18.90 22.26
N ARG A 264 1.37 18.50 21.37
CA ARG A 264 2.05 17.18 21.35
C ARG A 264 3.11 17.21 20.24
N PRO A 265 4.26 16.53 20.33
CA PRO A 265 5.03 16.22 19.13
C PRO A 265 4.17 15.33 18.24
N LYS A 266 3.63 15.90 17.16
CA LYS A 266 2.91 15.16 16.12
C LYS A 266 3.95 14.33 15.37
N LEU A 267 3.93 13.03 15.60
CA LEU A 267 4.87 12.10 14.98
C LEU A 267 4.46 11.89 13.51
N LEU A 268 5.11 12.61 12.59
CA LEU A 268 4.90 12.46 11.15
C LEU A 268 5.77 11.29 10.64
N ALA A 269 5.20 10.42 9.79
CA ALA A 269 5.81 9.15 9.42
C ALA A 269 7.22 9.31 8.81
N TYR A 270 7.38 10.20 7.83
CA TYR A 270 8.67 10.46 7.19
C TYR A 270 9.76 10.82 8.20
N TYR A 271 9.54 11.86 8.98
CA TYR A 271 10.56 12.42 9.88
C TYR A 271 10.91 11.43 11.00
N ALA A 272 9.90 10.80 11.60
CA ALA A 272 10.11 9.83 12.66
C ALA A 272 10.91 8.61 12.19
N ILE A 273 10.56 8.05 11.03
CA ILE A 273 11.27 6.90 10.46
C ILE A 273 12.67 7.31 9.99
N ARG A 274 12.82 8.48 9.36
CA ARG A 274 14.12 9.02 8.94
C ARG A 274 15.08 9.14 10.12
N ASP A 275 14.63 9.77 11.21
CA ASP A 275 15.46 10.00 12.38
C ASP A 275 15.78 8.68 13.10
N MET A 276 14.81 7.78 13.22
CA MET A 276 15.03 6.43 13.75
C MET A 276 16.07 5.65 12.92
N LEU A 277 15.95 5.64 11.59
CA LEU A 277 16.90 4.95 10.71
C LEU A 277 18.31 5.54 10.84
N LYS A 278 18.45 6.87 10.95
CA LYS A 278 19.75 7.51 11.22
C LYS A 278 20.37 6.97 12.51
N GLU A 279 19.59 6.86 13.58
CA GLU A 279 20.10 6.35 14.86
C GLU A 279 20.44 4.85 14.80
N LEU A 280 19.62 4.02 14.16
CA LEU A 280 19.90 2.58 14.02
C LEU A 280 21.13 2.31 13.14
N LEU A 281 21.30 3.05 12.04
CA LEU A 281 22.41 2.86 11.11
C LEU A 281 23.75 3.34 11.70
N LYS A 282 23.75 4.37 12.57
CA LYS A 282 24.96 4.79 13.31
C LYS A 282 25.50 3.72 14.24
N GLN A 283 24.68 2.76 14.68
CA GLN A 283 25.12 1.69 15.57
C GLN A 283 25.94 0.62 14.85
N ASN A 284 25.82 0.50 13.52
CA ASN A 284 26.57 -0.46 12.74
C ASN A 284 26.79 0.05 11.31
N ASP A 285 28.05 0.36 10.97
CA ASP A 285 28.49 0.79 9.65
C ASP A 285 28.35 -0.28 8.55
N ARG A 286 27.79 -1.45 8.81
CA ARG A 286 27.41 -2.44 7.78
C ARG A 286 25.90 -2.63 7.68
N ALA A 287 25.13 -2.05 8.59
CA ALA A 287 23.68 -2.12 8.52
C ALA A 287 23.17 -1.47 7.24
N ARG A 288 22.19 -2.13 6.64
CA ARG A 288 21.41 -1.62 5.51
C ARG A 288 19.94 -1.71 5.87
N TYR A 289 19.09 -1.06 5.09
CA TYR A 289 17.65 -1.18 5.30
C TYR A 289 16.89 -1.36 3.98
N ILE A 290 15.72 -1.96 4.10
CA ILE A 290 14.76 -2.07 3.00
C ILE A 290 13.44 -1.44 3.41
N LEU A 291 12.72 -0.93 2.43
CA LEU A 291 11.38 -0.36 2.60
C LEU A 291 10.37 -1.26 1.92
N THR A 292 9.23 -1.48 2.58
CA THR A 292 8.19 -2.33 2.02
C THR A 292 6.79 -1.90 2.39
N GLY A 293 5.83 -2.33 1.59
CA GLY A 293 4.43 -2.24 1.94
C GLY A 293 3.52 -2.88 0.90
N HIS A 294 2.31 -3.17 1.34
CA HIS A 294 1.24 -3.70 0.50
C HIS A 294 0.19 -2.59 0.27
N SER A 295 -0.42 -2.55 -0.92
CA SER A 295 -1.46 -1.56 -1.26
C SER A 295 -0.95 -0.13 -1.08
N MET A 296 -1.71 0.76 -0.42
CA MET A 296 -1.28 2.10 -0.01
C MET A 296 0.09 2.10 0.70
N GLY A 297 0.40 1.10 1.51
CA GLY A 297 1.71 0.99 2.18
C GLY A 297 2.87 0.88 1.20
N GLY A 298 2.65 0.25 0.03
CA GLY A 298 3.64 0.21 -1.04
C GLY A 298 3.93 1.62 -1.59
N SER A 299 2.90 2.46 -1.74
CA SER A 299 3.05 3.84 -2.20
C SER A 299 3.89 4.67 -1.22
N LEU A 300 3.66 4.48 0.09
CA LEU A 300 4.45 5.15 1.13
C LEU A 300 5.91 4.67 1.12
N ALA A 301 6.14 3.37 0.90
CA ALA A 301 7.47 2.79 0.84
C ALA A 301 8.34 3.37 -0.29
N ILE A 302 7.77 3.62 -1.48
CA ILE A 302 8.50 4.24 -2.60
C ILE A 302 8.52 5.76 -2.54
N LEU A 303 7.54 6.40 -1.89
CA LEU A 303 7.53 7.85 -1.69
C LEU A 303 8.57 8.29 -0.64
N PHE A 304 8.87 7.45 0.35
CA PHE A 304 9.89 7.73 1.37
C PHE A 304 11.27 8.09 0.78
N PRO A 305 11.89 7.28 -0.10
CA PRO A 305 13.16 7.65 -0.72
C PRO A 305 13.08 8.89 -1.61
N THR A 306 11.91 9.22 -2.20
CA THR A 306 11.74 10.50 -2.91
C THR A 306 12.01 11.68 -1.99
N ILE A 307 11.46 11.66 -0.77
CA ILE A 307 11.66 12.77 0.17
C ILE A 307 13.09 12.75 0.73
N LEU A 308 13.71 11.57 0.90
CA LEU A 308 15.15 11.49 1.21
C LEU A 308 16.02 12.17 0.14
N LEU A 309 15.70 11.97 -1.15
CA LEU A 309 16.39 12.62 -2.27
C LEU A 309 16.21 14.13 -2.23
N MET A 310 14.99 14.60 -1.99
CA MET A 310 14.71 16.04 -1.85
C MET A 310 15.43 16.69 -0.67
N HIS A 311 15.65 15.94 0.42
CA HIS A 311 16.35 16.42 1.62
C HIS A 311 17.87 16.18 1.58
N GLU A 312 18.37 15.55 0.50
CA GLU A 312 19.78 15.17 0.32
C GLU A 312 20.33 14.29 1.46
N GLU A 313 19.53 13.33 1.92
CA GLU A 313 19.87 12.41 3.03
C GLU A 313 20.83 11.30 2.59
N LYS A 314 22.06 11.67 2.23
CA LYS A 314 23.07 10.77 1.62
C LYS A 314 23.29 9.47 2.38
N LEU A 315 23.48 9.54 3.71
CA LEU A 315 23.69 8.36 4.54
C LEU A 315 22.53 7.35 4.39
N LEU A 316 21.29 7.83 4.38
CA LEU A 316 20.13 6.96 4.26
C LEU A 316 20.04 6.39 2.84
N LEU A 317 20.24 7.22 1.82
CA LEU A 317 20.22 6.79 0.42
C LEU A 317 21.28 5.72 0.11
N GLU A 318 22.51 5.88 0.60
CA GLU A 318 23.61 4.90 0.44
C GLU A 318 23.33 3.57 1.18
N ARG A 319 22.54 3.61 2.26
CA ARG A 319 22.21 2.44 3.09
C ARG A 319 20.89 1.77 2.73
N LEU A 320 20.10 2.39 1.85
CA LEU A 320 18.90 1.78 1.29
C LEU A 320 19.31 0.68 0.31
N ASP A 321 18.97 -0.56 0.63
CA ASP A 321 19.31 -1.73 -0.17
C ASP A 321 18.23 -2.07 -1.20
N GLY A 322 16.98 -1.72 -0.89
CA GLY A 322 15.89 -1.86 -1.84
C GLY A 322 14.53 -1.47 -1.31
N VAL A 323 13.61 -1.32 -2.26
CA VAL A 323 12.19 -1.04 -2.05
C VAL A 323 11.38 -2.16 -2.70
N TYR A 324 10.57 -2.84 -1.91
CA TYR A 324 9.76 -3.99 -2.33
C TYR A 324 8.29 -3.66 -2.11
N THR A 325 7.48 -3.66 -3.16
CA THR A 325 6.08 -3.20 -3.06
C THR A 325 5.12 -4.19 -3.69
N TYR A 326 3.95 -4.34 -3.09
CA TYR A 326 2.98 -5.39 -3.44
C TYR A 326 1.61 -4.79 -3.66
N GLY A 327 1.03 -4.97 -4.84
CA GLY A 327 -0.27 -4.37 -5.14
C GLY A 327 -0.25 -2.84 -5.08
N GLN A 328 0.92 -2.22 -5.31
CA GLN A 328 1.12 -0.78 -5.20
C GLN A 328 0.31 -0.03 -6.27
N PRO A 329 -0.52 0.97 -5.91
CA PRO A 329 -1.13 1.88 -6.88
C PRO A 329 -0.07 2.82 -7.50
N ARG A 330 -0.46 3.59 -8.52
CA ARG A 330 0.42 4.56 -9.17
C ARG A 330 0.60 5.78 -8.27
N VAL A 331 1.85 6.23 -8.10
CA VAL A 331 2.23 7.23 -7.07
C VAL A 331 2.46 8.63 -7.65
N GLY A 332 3.03 8.72 -8.86
CA GLY A 332 3.32 10.00 -9.52
C GLY A 332 3.22 9.89 -11.04
N ASP A 333 3.48 10.99 -11.72
CA ASP A 333 3.48 11.07 -13.18
C ASP A 333 4.78 10.52 -13.82
N GLU A 334 4.91 10.71 -15.13
CA GLU A 334 6.09 10.27 -15.87
C GLU A 334 7.38 11.00 -15.44
N ASN A 335 7.27 12.28 -15.06
CA ASN A 335 8.42 13.05 -14.59
C ASN A 335 8.91 12.51 -13.25
N PHE A 336 7.97 12.19 -12.35
CA PHE A 336 8.27 11.51 -11.09
C PHE A 336 8.96 10.16 -11.33
N GLY A 337 8.46 9.37 -12.27
CA GLY A 337 9.09 8.10 -12.66
C GLY A 337 10.54 8.27 -13.12
N LYS A 338 10.79 9.19 -14.06
CA LYS A 338 12.15 9.50 -14.56
C LYS A 338 13.07 10.01 -13.46
N PHE A 339 12.57 10.89 -12.59
CA PHE A 339 13.30 11.38 -11.43
C PHE A 339 13.74 10.22 -10.54
N MET A 340 12.82 9.33 -10.19
CA MET A 340 13.12 8.20 -9.32
C MET A 340 14.05 7.18 -9.98
N GLU A 341 13.81 6.77 -11.21
CA GLU A 341 14.66 5.79 -11.91
C GLU A 341 16.12 6.24 -11.98
N LYS A 342 16.35 7.51 -12.32
CA LYS A 342 17.69 8.10 -12.36
C LYS A 342 18.41 7.96 -11.01
N HIS A 343 17.77 8.39 -9.92
CA HIS A 343 18.43 8.40 -8.61
C HIS A 343 18.51 7.01 -7.96
N LEU A 344 17.55 6.13 -8.23
CA LEU A 344 17.64 4.74 -7.80
C LEU A 344 18.83 4.03 -8.47
N GLU A 345 19.11 4.31 -9.76
CA GLU A 345 20.33 3.82 -10.42
C GLU A 345 21.59 4.44 -9.82
N GLU A 346 21.60 5.76 -9.56
CA GLU A 346 22.74 6.49 -8.97
C GLU A 346 23.18 5.89 -7.62
N TYR A 347 22.23 5.58 -6.74
CA TYR A 347 22.50 5.00 -5.42
C TYR A 347 22.49 3.46 -5.41
N ASN A 348 22.33 2.82 -6.57
CA ASN A 348 22.22 1.36 -6.73
C ASN A 348 21.13 0.74 -5.83
N ILE A 349 19.98 1.42 -5.74
CA ILE A 349 18.83 0.98 -4.95
C ILE A 349 17.94 0.09 -5.82
N ARG A 350 17.66 -1.12 -5.35
CA ARG A 350 16.76 -2.06 -6.05
C ARG A 350 15.31 -1.64 -5.83
N TYR A 351 14.51 -1.53 -6.89
CA TYR A 351 13.07 -1.30 -6.78
C TYR A 351 12.30 -2.37 -7.54
N PHE A 352 11.55 -3.19 -6.81
CA PHE A 352 10.70 -4.24 -7.34
C PHE A 352 9.24 -4.02 -6.96
N ARG A 353 8.40 -3.92 -7.99
CA ARG A 353 6.95 -3.81 -7.87
C ARG A 353 6.31 -5.13 -8.23
N PHE A 354 5.66 -5.78 -7.28
CA PHE A 354 4.96 -7.04 -7.46
C PHE A 354 3.50 -6.78 -7.82
N VAL A 355 3.05 -7.38 -8.91
CA VAL A 355 1.65 -7.34 -9.36
C VAL A 355 1.16 -8.77 -9.56
N TYR A 356 0.08 -9.12 -8.87
CA TYR A 356 -0.53 -10.43 -9.02
C TYR A 356 -1.80 -10.34 -9.90
N SER A 357 -1.80 -11.09 -11.01
CA SER A 357 -2.99 -11.38 -11.80
C SER A 357 -3.78 -10.10 -12.16
N ASN A 358 -5.10 -10.14 -11.98
CA ASN A 358 -6.01 -9.02 -12.21
C ASN A 358 -6.21 -8.13 -10.96
N ASP A 359 -5.26 -8.07 -10.03
CA ASP A 359 -5.33 -7.16 -8.88
C ASP A 359 -5.73 -5.74 -9.33
N LEU A 360 -6.86 -5.25 -8.83
CA LEU A 360 -7.41 -3.96 -9.23
C LEU A 360 -6.50 -2.78 -8.85
N VAL A 361 -5.80 -2.84 -7.72
CA VAL A 361 -5.19 -1.65 -7.10
C VAL A 361 -3.98 -1.11 -7.86
N PRO A 362 -3.04 -1.92 -8.39
CA PRO A 362 -1.99 -1.43 -9.27
C PRO A 362 -2.50 -0.69 -10.51
N ARG A 363 -3.76 -0.90 -10.88
CA ARG A 363 -4.37 -0.27 -12.06
C ARG A 363 -5.02 1.07 -11.73
N LEU A 364 -4.90 1.54 -10.49
CA LEU A 364 -5.39 2.83 -10.00
C LEU A 364 -4.23 3.77 -9.60
N PRO A 365 -4.39 5.09 -9.74
CA PRO A 365 -5.36 5.76 -10.60
C PRO A 365 -5.18 5.37 -12.09
N TYR A 366 -6.21 5.55 -12.92
CA TYR A 366 -6.18 5.14 -14.33
C TYR A 366 -5.02 5.78 -15.11
N ASP A 367 -4.39 4.99 -15.99
CA ASP A 367 -3.37 5.49 -16.91
C ASP A 367 -4.00 5.93 -18.24
N ASP A 368 -3.70 7.16 -18.66
CA ASP A 368 -4.05 7.68 -19.98
C ASP A 368 -2.88 8.44 -20.62
N LYS A 369 -2.87 8.46 -21.96
CA LYS A 369 -1.83 9.05 -22.81
C LYS A 369 -1.54 10.52 -22.56
N THR A 370 -2.39 11.22 -21.80
CA THR A 370 -2.41 12.68 -21.79
C THR A 370 -1.94 13.34 -20.49
N LEU A 371 -1.27 12.68 -19.53
CA LEU A 371 -0.67 13.25 -18.27
C LEU A 371 -1.27 12.67 -16.96
N MET A 372 -1.47 11.35 -16.89
CA MET A 372 -1.91 10.68 -15.65
C MET A 372 -0.74 10.00 -14.93
N PHE A 373 -1.01 9.55 -13.70
CA PHE A 373 -0.08 8.76 -12.90
C PHE A 373 0.43 7.54 -13.68
N LYS A 374 1.72 7.24 -13.55
CA LYS A 374 2.39 6.12 -14.21
C LYS A 374 3.16 5.27 -13.21
N HIS A 375 3.32 4.00 -13.55
CA HIS A 375 4.31 3.16 -12.90
C HIS A 375 5.69 3.41 -13.52
N PHE A 376 6.72 3.10 -12.75
CA PHE A 376 8.12 3.12 -13.16
C PHE A 376 8.86 1.97 -12.45
N GLY A 377 10.11 1.73 -12.83
CA GLY A 377 10.93 0.67 -12.24
C GLY A 377 10.51 -0.76 -12.67
N THR A 378 11.06 -1.75 -11.99
CA THR A 378 10.92 -3.16 -12.40
C THR A 378 9.60 -3.75 -11.92
N CYS A 379 8.69 -4.10 -12.85
CA CYS A 379 7.44 -4.80 -12.53
C CYS A 379 7.59 -6.32 -12.64
N LEU A 380 7.41 -7.01 -11.52
CA LEU A 380 7.33 -8.47 -11.41
C LEU A 380 5.86 -8.88 -11.43
N TYR A 381 5.38 -9.27 -12.62
CA TYR A 381 4.01 -9.71 -12.82
C TYR A 381 3.88 -11.23 -12.63
N TYR A 382 2.94 -11.65 -11.79
CA TYR A 382 2.63 -13.05 -11.53
C TYR A 382 1.25 -13.42 -12.09
N ASN A 383 1.17 -14.53 -12.82
CA ASN A 383 -0.13 -15.07 -13.24
C ASN A 383 -0.80 -15.91 -12.12
N THR A 384 -1.98 -16.47 -12.38
CA THR A 384 -2.69 -17.30 -11.38
C THR A 384 -2.02 -18.62 -11.03
N ALA A 385 -1.03 -19.07 -11.81
CA ALA A 385 -0.21 -20.23 -11.49
C ALA A 385 1.01 -19.86 -10.63
N TYR A 386 1.16 -18.57 -10.31
CA TYR A 386 2.31 -17.94 -9.65
C TYR A 386 3.61 -18.01 -10.47
N GLU A 387 3.48 -18.08 -11.79
CA GLU A 387 4.61 -17.90 -12.69
C GLU A 387 4.87 -16.40 -12.86
N GLY A 388 6.05 -15.97 -12.44
CA GLY A 388 6.47 -14.58 -12.51
C GLY A 388 7.20 -14.25 -13.81
N LYS A 389 7.00 -13.03 -14.30
CA LYS A 389 7.74 -12.44 -15.43
C LYS A 389 8.02 -10.97 -15.16
N ILE A 390 9.13 -10.48 -15.70
CA ILE A 390 9.41 -9.05 -15.71
C ILE A 390 8.68 -8.43 -16.90
N VAL A 391 7.93 -7.37 -16.65
CA VAL A 391 7.20 -6.60 -17.67
C VAL A 391 7.46 -5.11 -17.46
N SER A 392 7.36 -4.31 -18.51
CA SER A 392 7.37 -2.84 -18.39
C SER A 392 6.09 -2.33 -17.73
N GLU A 393 4.95 -2.95 -18.05
CA GLU A 393 3.64 -2.61 -17.51
C GLU A 393 2.76 -3.85 -17.35
N GLU A 394 1.92 -3.88 -16.32
CA GLU A 394 1.02 -5.01 -16.10
C GLU A 394 -0.04 -5.18 -17.21
N PRO A 395 -0.42 -6.42 -17.56
CA PRO A 395 -1.50 -6.68 -18.51
C PRO A 395 -2.82 -6.03 -18.07
N ASN A 396 -3.63 -5.56 -19.03
CA ASN A 396 -4.88 -4.85 -18.76
C ASN A 396 -4.68 -3.68 -17.78
N LYS A 397 -3.77 -2.76 -18.11
CA LYS A 397 -3.39 -1.61 -17.28
C LYS A 397 -4.53 -0.71 -16.82
N ASN A 398 -5.65 -0.74 -17.56
CA ASN A 398 -6.90 -0.05 -17.25
C ASN A 398 -7.99 -1.12 -17.05
N TYR A 399 -8.24 -1.47 -15.79
CA TYR A 399 -9.08 -2.58 -15.37
C TYR A 399 -10.45 -2.66 -16.09
N PHE A 400 -11.08 -1.53 -16.37
CA PHE A 400 -12.44 -1.43 -16.94
C PHE A 400 -12.51 -1.48 -18.48
N SER A 401 -11.51 -2.05 -19.15
CA SER A 401 -11.60 -2.31 -20.60
C SER A 401 -12.70 -3.36 -20.89
N PRO A 402 -13.69 -3.08 -21.78
CA PRO A 402 -14.74 -4.05 -22.12
C PRO A 402 -14.18 -5.39 -22.64
N LEU A 403 -13.06 -5.34 -23.38
CA LEU A 403 -12.36 -6.52 -23.90
C LEU A 403 -11.70 -7.36 -22.78
N GLY A 404 -11.41 -6.75 -21.63
CA GLY A 404 -10.82 -7.41 -20.47
C GLY A 404 -11.83 -8.11 -19.56
N ALA A 405 -13.12 -7.76 -19.62
CA ALA A 405 -14.14 -8.23 -18.69
C ALA A 405 -14.31 -9.76 -18.69
N ILE A 406 -14.39 -10.38 -19.86
CA ILE A 406 -14.55 -11.85 -19.98
C ILE A 406 -13.30 -12.60 -19.47
N PRO A 407 -12.06 -12.28 -19.91
CA PRO A 407 -10.85 -12.89 -19.34
C PRO A 407 -10.71 -12.71 -17.82
N MET A 408 -11.10 -11.55 -17.29
CA MET A 408 -11.08 -11.30 -15.85
C MET A 408 -12.05 -12.21 -15.10
N MET A 409 -13.26 -12.40 -15.63
CA MET A 409 -14.25 -13.31 -15.05
C MET A 409 -13.77 -14.77 -15.07
N LEU A 410 -13.23 -15.24 -16.20
CA LEU A 410 -12.63 -16.59 -16.30
C LEU A 410 -11.50 -16.77 -15.27
N THR A 411 -10.70 -15.73 -15.06
CA THR A 411 -9.64 -15.72 -14.05
C THR A 411 -10.22 -15.85 -12.63
N ALA A 412 -11.28 -15.12 -12.31
CA ALA A 412 -11.94 -15.20 -11.01
C ALA A 412 -12.51 -16.60 -10.73
N PHE A 413 -13.15 -17.25 -11.72
CA PHE A 413 -13.59 -18.64 -11.61
C PHE A 413 -12.42 -19.61 -11.37
N ARG A 414 -11.31 -19.43 -12.10
CA ARG A 414 -10.10 -20.25 -11.92
C ARG A 414 -9.50 -20.09 -10.53
N GLU A 415 -9.43 -18.87 -10.02
CA GLU A 415 -8.93 -18.59 -8.67
C GLU A 415 -9.84 -19.18 -7.59
N LEU A 416 -11.16 -19.08 -7.76
CA LEU A 416 -12.12 -19.72 -6.87
C LEU A 416 -11.92 -21.25 -6.88
N PHE A 417 -11.82 -21.89 -8.04
CA PHE A 417 -11.56 -23.33 -8.12
C PHE A 417 -10.22 -23.71 -7.48
N ARG A 418 -9.16 -22.94 -7.78
CA ARG A 418 -7.81 -23.14 -7.22
C ARG A 418 -7.81 -23.09 -5.70
N SER A 419 -8.64 -22.24 -5.07
CA SER A 419 -8.72 -22.14 -3.61
C SER A 419 -9.05 -23.47 -2.90
N PHE A 420 -9.73 -24.40 -3.59
CA PHE A 420 -10.06 -25.72 -3.08
C PHE A 420 -8.99 -26.77 -3.38
N THR A 421 -8.21 -26.59 -4.45
CA THR A 421 -7.30 -27.60 -4.99
C THR A 421 -5.82 -27.32 -4.70
N ILE A 422 -5.42 -26.07 -4.45
CA ILE A 422 -4.02 -25.66 -4.31
C ILE A 422 -3.24 -26.45 -3.26
N LYS A 423 -3.89 -26.85 -2.16
CA LYS A 423 -3.26 -27.65 -1.11
C LYS A 423 -2.79 -29.03 -1.58
N TYR A 424 -3.44 -29.57 -2.62
CA TYR A 424 -3.10 -30.88 -3.19
C TYR A 424 -2.04 -30.75 -4.29
N THR A 425 -1.93 -29.58 -4.93
CA THR A 425 -0.99 -29.34 -6.03
C THR A 425 0.32 -28.70 -5.58
N ARG A 426 0.31 -27.91 -4.51
CA ARG A 426 1.49 -27.18 -4.02
C ARG A 426 1.92 -27.55 -2.60
N GLY A 427 1.08 -28.22 -1.82
CA GLY A 427 1.37 -28.63 -0.45
C GLY A 427 0.34 -28.11 0.57
N PRO A 428 0.18 -28.79 1.72
CA PRO A 428 -0.82 -28.47 2.73
C PRO A 428 -0.73 -27.03 3.28
N GLU A 429 0.46 -26.45 3.30
CA GLU A 429 0.77 -25.09 3.71
C GLU A 429 0.16 -24.02 2.79
N TYR A 430 -0.19 -24.35 1.54
CA TYR A 430 -0.85 -23.43 0.62
C TYR A 430 -2.38 -23.41 0.76
N ARG A 431 -2.93 -24.15 1.72
CA ARG A 431 -4.37 -24.22 1.96
C ARG A 431 -4.95 -22.83 2.24
N GLU A 432 -5.91 -22.43 1.43
CA GLU A 432 -6.66 -21.19 1.66
C GLU A 432 -7.69 -21.35 2.78
N SER A 433 -7.82 -20.29 3.57
CA SER A 433 -8.81 -20.20 4.66
C SER A 433 -10.24 -20.25 4.11
N SER A 434 -11.19 -20.66 4.95
CA SER A 434 -12.62 -20.61 4.56
C SER A 434 -13.07 -19.18 4.27
N LEU A 435 -12.51 -18.20 4.99
CA LEU A 435 -12.82 -16.78 4.78
C LEU A 435 -12.34 -16.32 3.40
N LEU A 436 -11.11 -16.67 2.99
CA LEU A 436 -10.59 -16.32 1.67
C LEU A 436 -11.42 -16.97 0.54
N LYS A 437 -11.91 -18.19 0.74
CA LYS A 437 -12.81 -18.85 -0.24
C LYS A 437 -14.12 -18.08 -0.43
N ILE A 438 -14.74 -17.63 0.67
CA ILE A 438 -15.93 -16.77 0.62
C ILE A 438 -15.58 -15.45 -0.09
N PHE A 439 -14.44 -14.87 0.24
CA PHE A 439 -13.97 -13.64 -0.40
C PHE A 439 -13.73 -13.81 -1.91
N ARG A 440 -13.25 -14.98 -2.36
CA ARG A 440 -13.14 -15.30 -3.79
C ARG A 440 -14.48 -15.39 -4.52
N VAL A 441 -15.58 -15.70 -3.84
CA VAL A 441 -16.93 -15.62 -4.42
C VAL A 441 -17.31 -14.16 -4.73
N ILE A 442 -16.90 -13.21 -3.89
CA ILE A 442 -17.07 -11.77 -4.17
C ILE A 442 -16.30 -11.37 -5.44
N GLY A 443 -15.17 -12.03 -5.71
CA GLY A 443 -14.43 -11.88 -6.97
C GLY A 443 -15.21 -12.23 -8.24
N LEU A 444 -16.33 -12.97 -8.13
CA LEU A 444 -17.22 -13.22 -9.26
C LEU A 444 -18.15 -12.03 -9.56
N ILE A 445 -18.26 -11.08 -8.63
CA ILE A 445 -19.00 -9.82 -8.82
C ILE A 445 -18.04 -8.74 -9.29
N ILE A 446 -16.89 -8.61 -8.61
CA ILE A 446 -15.83 -7.65 -8.95
C ILE A 446 -14.50 -8.42 -9.03
N PRO A 447 -14.11 -8.90 -10.23
CA PRO A 447 -12.86 -9.62 -10.44
C PRO A 447 -11.64 -8.90 -9.86
N GLY A 448 -10.62 -9.61 -9.40
CA GLY A 448 -9.38 -8.95 -8.97
C GLY A 448 -9.38 -8.31 -7.58
N ILE A 449 -10.54 -8.08 -6.93
CA ILE A 449 -10.54 -7.68 -5.50
C ILE A 449 -9.85 -8.75 -4.62
N PRO A 450 -10.18 -10.06 -4.74
CA PRO A 450 -9.49 -11.08 -3.93
C PRO A 450 -8.01 -11.23 -4.29
N ALA A 451 -7.64 -10.91 -5.53
CA ALA A 451 -6.25 -10.94 -6.01
C ALA A 451 -5.39 -9.86 -5.32
N HIS A 452 -6.02 -8.80 -4.78
CA HIS A 452 -5.35 -7.80 -3.97
C HIS A 452 -5.04 -8.28 -2.53
N CYS A 453 -5.44 -9.48 -2.13
CA CYS A 453 -5.15 -9.95 -0.77
C CYS A 453 -3.67 -10.35 -0.63
N PRO A 454 -3.01 -10.03 0.51
CA PRO A 454 -1.62 -10.40 0.78
C PRO A 454 -1.30 -11.90 0.58
N GLN A 455 -2.27 -12.81 0.77
CA GLN A 455 -2.10 -14.25 0.54
C GLN A 455 -1.51 -14.57 -0.84
N ASP A 456 -2.04 -13.95 -1.90
CA ASP A 456 -1.63 -14.24 -3.27
C ASP A 456 -0.20 -13.70 -3.53
N TYR A 457 0.18 -12.59 -2.90
CA TYR A 457 1.54 -12.06 -2.93
C TYR A 457 2.55 -12.90 -2.11
N VAL A 458 2.13 -13.45 -0.96
CA VAL A 458 2.93 -14.44 -0.20
C VAL A 458 3.19 -15.67 -1.08
N ASN A 459 2.17 -16.13 -1.81
CA ASN A 459 2.35 -17.27 -2.71
C ASN A 459 3.26 -16.92 -3.90
N ALA A 460 3.13 -15.72 -4.48
CA ALA A 460 3.98 -15.24 -5.57
C ALA A 460 5.47 -15.20 -5.17
N THR A 461 5.76 -14.72 -3.96
CA THR A 461 7.15 -14.63 -3.46
C THR A 461 7.74 -15.99 -3.06
N ARG A 462 6.92 -16.94 -2.59
CA ARG A 462 7.37 -18.31 -2.28
C ARG A 462 7.58 -19.16 -3.54
N LEU A 463 6.57 -19.20 -4.42
CA LEU A 463 6.53 -20.07 -5.59
C LEU A 463 7.24 -19.49 -6.81
N GLY A 464 7.49 -18.18 -6.85
CA GLY A 464 8.21 -17.52 -7.93
C GLY A 464 9.66 -17.98 -8.07
N SER A 465 10.15 -18.01 -9.31
CA SER A 465 11.57 -18.29 -9.58
C SER A 465 12.47 -17.19 -9.01
N SER A 466 13.60 -17.59 -8.44
CA SER A 466 14.69 -16.70 -8.02
C SER A 466 15.35 -15.98 -9.20
N ASP A 467 15.24 -16.51 -10.42
CA ASP A 467 15.86 -15.95 -11.62
C ASP A 467 15.35 -14.55 -11.96
N LEU A 468 14.16 -14.19 -11.43
CA LEU A 468 13.58 -12.86 -11.58
C LEU A 468 14.39 -11.77 -10.87
N PHE A 469 15.26 -12.15 -9.92
CA PHE A 469 16.07 -11.22 -9.13
C PHE A 469 17.55 -11.17 -9.57
N LEU A 470 17.93 -11.96 -10.57
CA LEU A 470 19.30 -11.95 -11.08
C LEU A 470 19.57 -10.68 -11.91
N PRO A 471 20.78 -10.08 -11.82
CA PRO A 471 21.17 -8.98 -12.68
C PRO A 471 21.04 -9.40 -14.15
N ARG A 472 20.29 -8.63 -14.93
CA ARG A 472 20.19 -8.88 -16.37
C ARG A 472 21.26 -8.06 -17.11
N PRO A 473 21.84 -8.61 -18.20
CA PRO A 473 22.64 -7.80 -19.10
C PRO A 473 21.78 -6.63 -19.60
N LYS A 474 22.34 -5.40 -19.56
CA LYS A 474 21.66 -4.20 -20.08
C LYS A 474 21.28 -4.45 -21.54
N ASP A 475 20.01 -4.26 -21.88
CA ASP A 475 19.52 -4.42 -23.25
C ASP A 475 20.28 -3.44 -24.19
N PRO A 476 20.90 -3.91 -25.28
CA PRO A 476 21.63 -3.04 -26.22
C PRO A 476 20.75 -1.97 -26.87
N GLU A 477 19.43 -2.14 -26.85
CA GLU A 477 18.47 -1.24 -27.52
C GLU A 477 18.17 0.05 -26.73
N ASN A 478 18.54 0.15 -25.45
CA ASN A 478 18.34 1.36 -24.63
C ASN A 478 19.55 2.32 -24.63
N GLN A 479 20.51 2.17 -25.55
CA GLN A 479 21.67 3.07 -25.73
C GLN A 479 21.59 3.96 -26.99
N LYS A 480 20.38 4.28 -27.48
CA LYS A 480 20.21 5.24 -28.60
C LYS A 480 19.49 6.50 -28.21
#